data_AF-A0AAU1FQ48-F1
#
_entry.id   AF-A0AAU1FQ48-F1
#
_cell.length_a   1.000
_cell.length_b   1.000
_cell.length_c   1.000
_cell.angle_alpha   90.00
_cell.angle_beta   90.00
_cell.angle_gamma   90.00
#
_symmetry.space_group_name_H-M   'P 1'
#
loop_
_entity.id
_entity.type
_entity.pdbx_description
1 polymer ?
#
loop_
_entity_poly.entity_id
_entity_poly.type
_entity_poly.pdbx_seq_one_letter_code
_entity_poly.pdbx_strand_id
1 'polypeptide(L)'
;MAPERDGREGRDGRERVGGRADARERAATGATATTRPRTRLDQPMPPRRRLVPEWDPEAFGRLSERIARFLGTGRFIVWMTVVIILWVVWNIFAPGDLRFDNYPFIFLTLMLSLQASYAAPLILLAQNRQDDRDRVNLEQDRKQNERSIADTEYLTREIASLRVGLGEVATRDWIRSELQDLVKEMEEHRRDGQVVFPTVPTERPRGRDVEDR
;
A
#
# COMPACT_ATOMS: atom_id res chain seq x y z
N MET A 1 -52.50 25.87 17.75
CA MET A 1 -52.79 27.30 17.49
C MET A 1 -51.71 28.10 18.20
N ALA A 2 -50.67 28.52 17.47
CA ALA A 2 -49.71 29.52 17.95
C ALA A 2 -50.14 30.86 17.36
N PRO A 3 -50.05 31.94 18.13
CA PRO A 3 -48.99 32.93 17.90
C PRO A 3 -48.45 33.43 19.26
N GLU A 4 -47.45 34.28 19.44
CA GLU A 4 -47.10 35.50 18.74
C GLU A 4 -45.72 35.95 19.23
N ARG A 5 -45.08 36.78 18.43
CA ARG A 5 -43.74 37.35 18.65
C ARG A 5 -43.80 38.56 19.57
N ASP A 6 -42.62 38.91 20.09
CA ASP A 6 -41.97 40.24 19.99
C ASP A 6 -41.57 40.89 21.33
N GLY A 7 -40.50 41.68 21.26
CA GLY A 7 -39.98 42.53 22.33
C GLY A 7 -38.58 42.12 22.77
N ARG A 8 -37.52 42.31 21.96
CA ARG A 8 -36.75 43.58 21.84
C ARG A 8 -36.49 44.25 23.19
N GLU A 9 -35.27 44.06 23.69
CA GLU A 9 -34.24 45.11 23.74
C GLU A 9 -34.50 46.17 24.81
N GLY A 10 -33.98 45.90 26.02
CA GLY A 10 -33.78 46.86 27.08
C GLY A 10 -32.29 46.91 27.42
N ARG A 11 -31.63 47.89 26.82
CA ARG A 11 -30.24 48.30 27.03
C ARG A 11 -29.98 48.65 28.51
N ASP A 12 -28.69 48.60 28.83
CA ASP A 12 -27.97 49.53 29.70
C ASP A 12 -27.65 49.07 31.13
N GLY A 13 -26.45 49.42 31.58
CA GLY A 13 -26.02 49.21 32.97
C GLY A 13 -24.61 48.69 33.11
N ARG A 14 -23.65 49.58 32.86
CA ARG A 14 -22.23 49.49 33.24
C ARG A 14 -21.98 48.93 34.64
N GLU A 15 -20.86 48.21 34.72
CA GLU A 15 -19.82 48.24 35.76
C GLU A 15 -20.28 48.22 37.23
N ARG A 16 -19.84 47.20 38.00
CA ARG A 16 -18.97 47.40 39.18
C ARG A 16 -18.18 46.13 39.53
N VAL A 17 -16.88 46.36 39.70
CA VAL A 17 -15.89 45.46 40.28
C VAL A 17 -16.11 45.35 41.79
N GLY A 18 -15.90 44.15 42.34
CA GLY A 18 -15.21 43.99 43.61
C GLY A 18 -16.02 43.46 44.80
N GLY A 19 -15.51 42.38 45.39
CA GLY A 19 -15.39 42.30 46.84
C GLY A 19 -16.38 41.41 47.59
N ARG A 20 -16.02 40.12 47.67
CA ARG A 20 -16.00 39.25 48.86
C ARG A 20 -17.11 39.36 49.93
N ALA A 21 -17.58 38.14 50.25
CA ALA A 21 -18.04 37.66 51.55
C ALA A 21 -19.48 38.05 51.93
N ASP A 22 -20.40 37.09 51.93
CA ASP A 22 -20.66 36.25 53.09
C ASP A 22 -21.88 35.33 52.86
N ALA A 23 -22.10 34.45 53.84
CA ALA A 23 -23.26 33.57 54.03
C ALA A 23 -23.20 32.28 53.18
N ARG A 24 -22.47 31.25 53.64
CA ARG A 24 -23.04 30.19 54.51
C ARG A 24 -24.47 29.83 54.14
N GLU A 25 -24.63 28.79 53.32
CA GLU A 25 -25.72 27.85 53.54
C GLU A 25 -25.45 26.49 52.89
N ARG A 26 -25.79 25.45 53.66
CA ARG A 26 -26.09 24.07 53.23
C ARG A 26 -24.91 23.12 53.10
N ALA A 27 -24.58 22.54 54.26
CA ALA A 27 -24.12 21.18 54.36
C ALA A 27 -25.09 20.23 53.64
N ALA A 28 -24.57 19.45 52.71
CA ALA A 28 -25.20 18.24 52.21
C ALA A 28 -24.18 17.10 52.31
N THR A 29 -24.34 16.32 53.36
CA THR A 29 -24.32 14.85 53.35
C THR A 29 -23.59 14.18 52.18
N GLY A 30 -22.43 13.59 52.46
CA GLY A 30 -21.72 12.77 51.49
C GLY A 30 -20.28 12.40 51.86
N ALA A 31 -20.00 12.13 53.13
CA ALA A 31 -18.71 11.56 53.52
C ALA A 31 -18.69 10.06 53.19
N THR A 32 -17.98 9.71 52.12
CA THR A 32 -17.24 8.44 51.83
C THR A 32 -17.29 8.08 50.33
N ALA A 33 -16.85 9.00 49.47
CA ALA A 33 -16.30 8.59 48.17
C ALA A 33 -14.79 8.43 48.34
N THR A 34 -14.34 7.21 48.61
CA THR A 34 -12.93 6.82 48.48
C THR A 34 -12.52 7.24 47.07
N THR A 35 -11.68 8.26 46.96
CA THR A 35 -11.08 8.67 45.68
C THR A 35 -10.25 7.49 45.19
N ARG A 36 -10.82 6.63 44.36
CA ARG A 36 -10.04 5.70 43.55
C ARG A 36 -9.23 6.59 42.59
N PRO A 37 -7.88 6.52 42.61
CA PRO A 37 -7.09 7.27 41.65
C PRO A 37 -7.52 6.80 40.27
N ARG A 38 -8.04 7.73 39.46
CA ARG A 38 -8.34 7.48 38.05
C ARG A 38 -7.00 7.21 37.37
N THR A 39 -6.70 5.94 37.12
CA THR A 39 -5.55 5.53 36.32
C THR A 39 -5.67 6.21 34.95
N ARG A 40 -4.82 7.21 34.70
CA ARG A 40 -4.73 7.85 33.39
C ARG A 40 -4.30 6.77 32.39
N LEU A 41 -5.20 6.47 31.45
CA LEU A 41 -4.97 5.54 30.33
C LEU A 41 -3.97 6.06 29.28
N ASP A 42 -3.40 7.24 29.51
CA ASP A 42 -2.49 7.94 28.60
C ASP A 42 -1.01 7.61 28.81
N GLN A 43 -0.69 6.73 29.75
CA GLN A 43 0.68 6.28 29.96
C GLN A 43 0.91 4.98 29.19
N PRO A 44 1.81 4.96 28.18
CA PRO A 44 2.19 3.72 27.53
C PRO A 44 2.78 2.78 28.60
N MET A 45 2.09 1.68 28.82
CA MET A 45 2.46 0.68 29.81
C MET A 45 3.86 0.15 29.49
N PRO A 46 4.82 0.15 30.44
CA PRO A 46 6.14 -0.39 30.19
C PRO A 46 6.00 -1.87 29.76
N PRO A 47 6.72 -2.31 28.73
CA PRO A 47 6.56 -3.65 28.17
C PRO A 47 6.80 -4.66 29.30
N ARG A 48 5.76 -5.43 29.63
CA ARG A 48 5.89 -6.59 30.53
C ARG A 48 7.04 -7.43 29.99
N ARG A 49 8.13 -7.55 30.76
CA ARG A 49 9.23 -8.50 30.49
C ARG A 49 8.59 -9.87 30.31
N ARG A 50 8.46 -10.29 29.06
CA ARG A 50 7.97 -11.62 28.69
C ARG A 50 9.11 -12.58 29.04
N LEU A 51 8.85 -13.48 29.98
CA LEU A 51 9.73 -14.57 30.40
C LEU A 51 9.66 -15.77 29.44
N VAL A 52 9.01 -15.63 28.28
CA VAL A 52 9.08 -16.65 27.23
C VAL A 52 10.42 -16.52 26.52
N PRO A 53 11.20 -17.61 26.38
CA PRO A 53 12.37 -17.61 25.52
C PRO A 53 11.97 -17.08 24.15
N GLU A 54 12.62 -16.01 23.71
CA GLU A 54 12.45 -15.50 22.36
C GLU A 54 13.10 -16.51 21.41
N TRP A 55 12.30 -17.48 20.95
CA TRP A 55 12.71 -18.39 19.91
C TRP A 55 12.96 -17.57 18.66
N ASP A 56 14.24 -17.40 18.30
CA ASP A 56 14.68 -16.61 17.16
C ASP A 56 14.02 -17.12 15.85
N PRO A 57 13.01 -16.42 15.35
CA PRO A 57 12.26 -16.85 14.16
C PRO A 57 13.11 -16.79 12.88
N GLU A 58 14.26 -16.12 12.92
CA GLU A 58 15.18 -15.96 11.80
C GLU A 58 16.10 -17.18 11.66
N ALA A 59 16.50 -17.80 12.76
CA ALA A 59 17.25 -19.07 12.76
C ALA A 59 16.39 -20.23 12.23
N PHE A 60 15.15 -20.33 12.72
CA PHE A 60 14.19 -21.32 12.20
C PHE A 60 13.85 -21.04 10.74
N GLY A 61 13.77 -19.76 10.34
CA GLY A 61 13.49 -19.38 8.97
C GLY A 61 14.51 -19.83 7.95
N ARG A 62 15.79 -19.66 8.28
CA ARG A 62 16.92 -20.13 7.45
C ARG A 62 16.98 -21.66 7.41
N LEU A 63 16.68 -22.33 8.53
CA LEU A 63 16.60 -23.79 8.58
C LEU A 63 15.46 -24.32 7.70
N SER A 64 14.26 -23.75 7.79
CA SER A 64 13.12 -24.14 6.96
C SER A 64 13.41 -23.96 5.47
N GLU A 65 14.07 -22.88 5.07
CA GLU A 65 14.43 -22.64 3.67
C GLU A 65 15.44 -23.67 3.13
N ARG A 66 16.36 -24.12 3.98
CA ARG A 66 17.30 -25.19 3.63
C ARG A 66 16.61 -26.54 3.53
N ILE A 67 15.71 -26.84 4.47
CA ILE A 67 14.89 -28.06 4.47
C ILE A 67 13.95 -28.08 3.27
N ALA A 68 13.28 -26.98 2.94
CA ALA A 68 12.35 -26.89 1.81
C ALA A 68 13.07 -27.15 0.46
N ARG A 69 14.25 -26.55 0.24
CA ARG A 69 15.07 -26.83 -0.94
C ARG A 69 15.55 -28.28 -0.99
N PHE A 70 15.80 -28.89 0.16
CA PHE A 70 16.27 -30.27 0.26
C PHE A 70 15.15 -31.29 0.02
N LEU A 71 13.97 -31.10 0.62
CA LEU A 71 12.80 -31.98 0.48
C LEU A 71 12.11 -31.82 -0.88
N GLY A 72 12.11 -30.63 -1.47
CA GLY A 72 11.51 -30.37 -2.78
C GLY A 72 12.31 -30.95 -3.96
N THR A 73 13.51 -31.46 -3.72
CA THR A 73 14.37 -32.03 -4.76
C THR A 73 14.37 -33.56 -4.67
N GLY A 74 14.25 -34.27 -5.80
CA GLY A 74 14.29 -35.75 -5.85
C GLY A 74 15.56 -36.40 -5.28
N ARG A 75 16.60 -35.60 -4.97
CA ARG A 75 17.84 -36.03 -4.31
C ARG A 75 17.64 -36.59 -2.90
N PHE A 76 16.63 -36.14 -2.17
CA PHE A 76 16.34 -36.70 -0.83
C PHE A 76 15.98 -38.18 -0.89
N ILE A 77 15.10 -38.54 -1.83
CA ILE A 77 14.65 -39.93 -2.03
C ILE A 77 15.83 -40.81 -2.40
N VAL A 78 16.68 -40.36 -3.34
CA VAL A 78 17.89 -41.10 -3.74
C VAL A 78 18.80 -41.36 -2.55
N TRP A 79 19.06 -40.34 -1.73
CA TRP A 79 19.94 -40.49 -0.56
C TRP A 79 19.35 -41.45 0.48
N MET A 80 18.04 -41.34 0.76
CA MET A 80 17.34 -42.27 1.66
C MET A 80 17.40 -43.72 1.18
N THR A 81 17.19 -43.96 -0.12
CA THR A 81 17.29 -45.29 -0.71
C THR A 81 18.71 -45.85 -0.58
N VAL A 82 19.74 -45.04 -0.82
CA VAL A 82 21.15 -45.45 -0.66
C VAL A 82 21.44 -45.87 0.78
N VAL A 83 20.98 -45.12 1.78
CA VAL A 83 21.18 -45.49 3.20
C VAL A 83 20.51 -46.82 3.53
N ILE A 84 19.27 -47.01 3.11
CA ILE A 84 18.53 -48.26 3.35
C ILE A 84 19.27 -49.44 2.70
N ILE A 85 19.72 -49.28 1.45
CA ILE A 85 20.50 -50.31 0.75
C ILE A 85 21.80 -50.59 1.50
N LEU A 86 22.56 -49.57 1.89
CA LEU A 86 23.80 -49.73 2.63
C LEU A 86 23.58 -50.45 3.97
N TRP A 87 22.50 -50.14 4.68
CA TRP A 87 22.15 -50.81 5.94
C TRP A 87 21.83 -52.29 5.74
N VAL A 88 21.03 -52.61 4.71
CA VAL A 88 20.67 -53.98 4.36
C VAL A 88 21.91 -54.76 3.92
N VAL A 89 22.73 -54.20 3.04
CA VAL A 89 24.00 -54.79 2.59
C VAL A 89 24.92 -55.04 3.79
N TRP A 90 25.10 -54.06 4.67
CA TRP A 90 25.91 -54.22 5.88
C TRP A 90 25.43 -55.39 6.73
N ASN A 91 24.13 -55.49 7.00
CA ASN A 91 23.59 -56.58 7.83
C ASN A 91 23.61 -57.96 7.17
N ILE A 92 23.56 -58.03 5.83
CA ILE A 92 23.68 -59.30 5.09
C ILE A 92 25.13 -59.80 5.08
N PHE A 93 26.08 -58.91 4.76
CA PHE A 93 27.50 -59.27 4.61
C PHE A 93 28.28 -59.25 5.94
N ALA A 94 27.71 -58.71 7.02
CA ALA A 94 28.33 -58.76 8.34
C ALA A 94 28.49 -60.21 8.84
N PRO A 95 29.67 -60.56 9.40
CA PRO A 95 29.89 -61.81 10.13
C PRO A 95 28.86 -61.97 11.26
N GLY A 96 28.49 -63.21 11.60
CA GLY A 96 27.41 -63.51 12.57
C GLY A 96 27.52 -62.78 13.91
N ASP A 97 28.74 -62.47 14.35
CA ASP A 97 29.03 -61.76 15.61
C ASP A 97 28.82 -60.23 15.54
N LEU A 98 28.74 -59.65 14.33
CA LEU A 98 28.57 -58.21 14.06
C LEU A 98 27.22 -57.88 13.39
N ARG A 99 26.33 -58.88 13.24
CA ARG A 99 24.98 -58.68 12.70
C ARG A 99 24.12 -57.96 13.72
N PHE A 100 24.07 -56.64 13.59
CA PHE A 100 23.28 -55.76 14.46
C PHE A 100 21.76 -55.98 14.26
N ASP A 101 21.32 -56.33 13.04
CA ASP A 101 19.91 -56.41 12.66
C ASP A 101 19.66 -57.57 11.66
N ASN A 102 19.39 -58.78 12.18
CA ASN A 102 19.02 -59.95 11.37
C ASN A 102 17.59 -59.81 10.80
N TYR A 103 17.29 -60.51 9.70
CA TYR A 103 15.94 -60.58 9.14
C TYR A 103 14.92 -60.95 10.25
N PRO A 104 13.89 -60.13 10.53
CA PRO A 104 13.21 -59.17 9.66
C PRO A 104 13.59 -57.66 9.81
N PHE A 105 14.84 -57.33 10.15
CA PHE A 105 15.33 -55.94 10.27
C PHE A 105 14.51 -55.06 11.25
N ILE A 106 14.43 -55.49 12.51
CA ILE A 106 13.62 -54.83 13.53
C ILE A 106 14.13 -53.42 13.85
N PHE A 107 15.45 -53.20 13.86
CA PHE A 107 16.01 -51.89 14.16
C PHE A 107 15.72 -50.89 13.04
N LEU A 108 15.88 -51.30 11.79
CA LEU A 108 15.51 -50.46 10.64
C LEU A 108 14.02 -50.09 10.70
N THR A 109 13.16 -51.05 11.02
CA THR A 109 11.71 -50.80 11.13
C THR A 109 11.37 -49.84 12.27
N LEU A 110 11.97 -50.01 13.44
CA LEU A 110 11.80 -49.12 14.58
C LEU A 110 12.31 -47.70 14.29
N MET A 111 13.43 -47.59 13.57
CA MET A 111 13.97 -46.30 13.20
C MET A 111 13.08 -45.59 12.17
N LEU A 112 12.55 -46.31 11.18
CA LEU A 112 11.63 -45.74 10.19
C LEU A 112 10.29 -45.33 10.81
N SER A 113 9.75 -46.09 11.77
CA SER A 113 8.52 -45.73 12.46
C SER A 113 8.70 -44.50 13.35
N LEU A 114 9.83 -44.42 14.07
CA LEU A 114 10.22 -43.23 14.81
C LEU A 114 10.42 -42.04 13.86
N GLN A 115 11.04 -42.26 12.69
CA GLN A 115 11.27 -41.23 11.69
C GLN A 115 9.95 -40.58 11.25
N ALA A 116 8.95 -41.38 10.92
CA ALA A 116 7.63 -40.90 10.54
C ALA A 116 6.96 -40.13 11.70
N SER A 117 7.08 -40.63 12.92
CA SER A 117 6.48 -40.03 14.12
C SER A 117 7.04 -38.64 14.43
N TYR A 118 8.36 -38.42 14.31
CA TYR A 118 8.96 -37.10 14.55
C TYR A 118 8.84 -36.17 13.34
N ALA A 119 8.68 -36.72 12.13
CA ALA A 119 8.49 -35.90 10.93
C ALA A 119 7.17 -35.12 10.97
N ALA A 120 6.07 -35.74 11.43
CA ALA A 120 4.76 -35.11 11.53
C ALA A 120 4.77 -33.75 12.30
N PRO A 121 5.27 -33.66 13.54
CA PRO A 121 5.30 -32.39 14.27
C PRO A 121 6.26 -31.36 13.65
N LEU A 122 7.39 -31.79 13.06
CA LEU A 122 8.29 -30.86 12.35
C LEU A 122 7.64 -30.28 11.09
N ILE A 123 6.89 -31.10 10.35
CA ILE A 123 6.11 -30.66 9.20
C ILE A 123 5.03 -29.68 9.64
N LEU A 124 4.30 -29.97 10.73
CA LEU A 124 3.28 -29.07 11.28
C LEU A 124 3.86 -27.71 11.71
N LEU A 125 5.04 -27.71 12.34
CA LEU A 125 5.77 -26.47 12.69
C LEU A 125 6.23 -25.68 11.45
N ALA A 126 6.65 -26.38 10.39
CA ALA A 126 7.01 -25.75 9.13
C ALA A 126 5.79 -25.17 8.40
N GLN A 127 4.65 -25.87 8.44
CA GLN A 127 3.38 -25.48 7.83
C GLN A 127 2.77 -24.26 8.50
N ASN A 128 2.67 -24.22 9.83
CA ASN A 128 2.11 -23.06 10.55
C ASN A 128 2.77 -21.73 10.14
N ARG A 129 4.08 -21.76 9.83
CA ARG A 129 4.82 -20.57 9.41
C ARG A 129 4.70 -20.26 7.91
N GLN A 130 4.43 -21.28 7.08
CA GLN A 130 4.06 -21.06 5.68
C GLN A 130 2.68 -20.38 5.63
N ASP A 131 1.72 -20.88 6.40
CA ASP A 131 0.36 -20.34 6.48
C ASP A 131 0.36 -18.87 6.97
N ASP A 132 1.20 -18.52 7.95
CA ASP A 132 1.34 -17.14 8.42
C ASP A 132 1.89 -16.19 7.34
N ARG A 133 2.88 -16.63 6.55
CA ARG A 133 3.40 -15.84 5.41
C ARG A 133 2.38 -15.72 4.30
N ASP A 134 1.71 -16.81 3.97
CA ASP A 134 0.71 -16.87 2.91
C ASP A 134 -0.48 -15.97 3.25
N ARG A 135 -0.85 -15.88 4.54
CA ARG A 135 -1.84 -14.93 5.03
C ARG A 135 -1.41 -13.48 4.82
N VAL A 136 -0.17 -13.12 5.15
CA VAL A 136 0.35 -11.75 4.95
C VAL A 136 0.38 -11.40 3.46
N ASN A 137 0.86 -12.31 2.62
CA ASN A 137 0.86 -12.12 1.16
C ASN A 137 -0.56 -11.93 0.63
N LEU A 138 -1.53 -12.74 1.07
CA LEU A 138 -2.94 -12.60 0.70
C LEU A 138 -3.53 -11.24 1.13
N GLU A 139 -3.19 -10.75 2.32
CA GLU A 139 -3.65 -9.44 2.79
C GLU A 139 -3.03 -8.29 1.98
N GLN A 140 -1.77 -8.42 1.55
CA GLN A 140 -1.10 -7.45 0.68
C GLN A 140 -1.68 -7.47 -0.74
N ASP A 141 -1.91 -8.65 -1.31
CA ASP A 141 -2.50 -8.80 -2.64
C ASP A 141 -3.92 -8.22 -2.70
N ARG A 142 -4.72 -8.42 -1.64
CA ARG A 142 -6.03 -7.77 -1.52
C ARG A 142 -5.93 -6.25 -1.56
N LYS A 143 -5.02 -5.66 -0.79
CA LYS A 143 -4.80 -4.20 -0.78
C LYS A 143 -4.29 -3.68 -2.13
N GLN A 144 -3.41 -4.43 -2.80
CA GLN A 144 -2.95 -4.07 -4.14
C GLN A 144 -4.09 -4.13 -5.16
N ASN A 145 -4.93 -5.16 -5.10
CA ASN A 145 -6.07 -5.31 -5.98
C ASN A 145 -7.09 -4.18 -5.78
N GLU A 146 -7.40 -3.81 -4.54
CA GLU A 146 -8.26 -2.66 -4.23
C GLU A 146 -7.71 -1.35 -4.83
N ARG A 147 -6.39 -1.11 -4.70
CA ARG A 147 -5.73 0.04 -5.33
C ARG A 147 -5.79 -0.02 -6.85
N SER A 148 -5.53 -1.18 -7.44
CA SER A 148 -5.57 -1.36 -8.90
C SER A 148 -6.97 -1.11 -9.45
N ILE A 149 -8.02 -1.52 -8.73
CA ILE A 149 -9.41 -1.22 -9.10
C ILE A 149 -9.65 0.29 -9.04
N ALA A 150 -9.25 0.95 -7.96
CA ALA A 150 -9.40 2.40 -7.81
C ALA A 150 -8.62 3.19 -8.90
N ASP A 151 -7.41 2.78 -9.23
CA ASP A 151 -6.60 3.38 -10.30
C ASP A 151 -7.27 3.19 -11.66
N THR A 152 -7.85 2.00 -11.91
CA THR A 152 -8.59 1.72 -13.15
C THR A 152 -9.85 2.57 -13.24
N GLU A 153 -10.60 2.74 -12.16
CA GLU A 153 -11.77 3.61 -12.09
C GLU A 153 -11.38 5.08 -12.31
N TYR A 154 -10.28 5.52 -11.72
CA TYR A 154 -9.76 6.87 -11.90
C TYR A 154 -9.36 7.12 -13.36
N LEU A 155 -8.55 6.23 -13.95
CA LEU A 155 -8.16 6.32 -15.36
C LEU A 155 -9.36 6.28 -16.29
N THR A 156 -10.36 5.45 -16.01
CA THR A 156 -11.59 5.38 -16.81
C THR A 156 -12.35 6.70 -16.76
N ARG A 157 -12.44 7.32 -15.58
CA ARG A 157 -13.08 8.63 -15.40
C ARG A 157 -12.31 9.74 -16.09
N GLU A 158 -10.98 9.71 -16.04
CA GLU A 158 -10.11 10.67 -16.71
C GLU A 158 -10.18 10.53 -18.24
N ILE A 159 -10.23 9.30 -18.76
CA ILE A 159 -10.43 9.05 -20.19
C ILE A 159 -11.82 9.54 -20.63
N ALA A 160 -12.85 9.34 -19.79
CA ALA A 160 -14.18 9.83 -20.07
C ALA A 160 -14.23 11.38 -20.11
N SER A 161 -13.57 12.07 -19.16
CA SER A 161 -13.49 13.54 -19.17
C SER A 161 -12.67 14.07 -20.36
N LEU A 162 -11.54 13.44 -20.67
CA LEU A 162 -10.74 13.76 -21.87
C LEU A 162 -11.53 13.55 -23.15
N ARG A 163 -12.32 12.48 -23.26
CA ARG A 163 -13.19 12.22 -24.41
C ARG A 163 -14.26 13.30 -24.58
N VAL A 164 -14.86 13.78 -23.48
CA VAL A 164 -15.86 14.86 -23.53
C VAL A 164 -15.19 16.18 -23.95
N GLY A 165 -14.05 16.54 -23.33
CA GLY A 165 -13.31 17.75 -23.71
C GLY A 165 -12.82 17.75 -25.16
N LEU A 166 -12.29 16.61 -25.63
CA LEU A 166 -11.94 16.43 -27.05
C LEU A 166 -13.16 16.41 -27.96
N GLY A 167 -14.28 15.84 -27.51
CA GLY A 167 -15.54 15.84 -28.25
C GLY A 167 -16.10 17.24 -28.48
N GLU A 168 -15.94 18.15 -27.51
CA GLU A 168 -16.32 19.55 -27.64
C GLU A 168 -15.37 20.32 -28.57
N VAL A 169 -14.05 20.13 -28.44
CA VAL A 169 -13.03 20.88 -29.20
C VAL A 169 -12.84 20.33 -30.63
N ALA A 170 -13.06 19.05 -30.87
CA ALA A 170 -12.93 18.40 -32.19
C ALA A 170 -14.29 18.15 -32.86
N THR A 171 -15.26 19.05 -32.67
CA THR A 171 -16.52 18.92 -33.41
C THR A 171 -16.24 19.12 -34.90
N ARG A 172 -16.84 18.28 -35.75
CA ARG A 172 -16.78 18.33 -37.22
C ARG A 172 -16.91 19.74 -37.80
N ASP A 173 -17.70 20.60 -37.17
CA ASP A 173 -17.90 21.98 -37.61
C ASP A 173 -16.70 22.89 -37.34
N TRP A 174 -15.94 22.68 -36.26
CA TRP A 174 -14.68 23.40 -36.01
C TRP A 174 -13.58 22.96 -36.98
N ILE A 175 -13.41 21.64 -37.18
CA ILE A 175 -12.45 21.13 -38.17
C ILE A 175 -12.83 21.60 -39.58
N ARG A 176 -14.13 21.67 -39.89
CA ARG A 176 -14.63 22.18 -41.17
C ARG A 176 -14.38 23.68 -41.30
N SER A 177 -14.60 24.49 -40.27
CA SER A 177 -14.35 25.93 -40.34
C SER A 177 -12.85 26.21 -40.48
N GLU A 178 -12.00 25.50 -39.75
CA GLU A 178 -10.54 25.68 -39.82
C GLU A 178 -9.99 25.26 -41.20
N LEU A 179 -10.46 24.13 -41.73
CA LEU A 179 -10.12 23.72 -43.10
C LEU A 179 -10.62 24.71 -44.15
N GLN A 180 -11.80 25.30 -43.96
CA GLN A 180 -12.33 26.32 -44.87
C GLN A 180 -11.53 27.61 -44.81
N ASP A 181 -11.17 28.08 -43.62
CA ASP A 181 -10.34 29.27 -43.45
C ASP A 181 -8.95 29.06 -44.06
N LEU A 182 -8.30 27.92 -43.82
CA LEU A 182 -7.00 27.61 -44.44
C LEU A 182 -7.08 27.49 -45.97
N VAL A 183 -8.14 26.89 -46.51
CA VAL A 183 -8.37 26.81 -47.97
C VAL A 183 -8.58 28.21 -48.55
N LYS A 184 -9.34 29.05 -47.85
CA LYS A 184 -9.62 30.43 -48.27
C LYS A 184 -8.37 31.29 -48.24
N GLU A 185 -7.55 31.16 -47.21
CA GLU A 185 -6.25 31.84 -47.10
C GLU A 185 -5.29 31.43 -48.24
N MET A 186 -5.27 30.14 -48.59
CA MET A 186 -4.48 29.63 -49.73
C MET A 186 -5.03 30.09 -51.08
N GLU A 187 -6.36 30.21 -51.24
CA GLU A 187 -6.97 30.79 -52.45
C GLU A 187 -6.70 32.28 -52.56
N GLU A 188 -6.72 33.02 -51.45
CA GLU A 188 -6.35 34.44 -51.39
C GLU A 188 -4.87 34.62 -51.76
N HIS A 189 -3.95 33.83 -51.19
CA HIS A 189 -2.54 33.85 -51.59
C HIS A 189 -2.31 33.42 -53.04
N ARG A 190 -3.16 32.57 -53.61
CA ARG A 190 -3.08 32.16 -55.02
C ARG A 190 -3.73 33.15 -55.99
N ARG A 191 -4.78 33.86 -55.56
CA ARG A 191 -5.41 34.97 -56.29
C ARG A 191 -4.52 36.21 -56.26
N ASP A 192 -3.86 36.45 -55.14
CA ASP A 192 -2.75 37.38 -54.98
C ASP A 192 -1.45 36.79 -55.51
N GLY A 193 -1.52 36.12 -56.67
CA GLY A 193 -0.39 35.82 -57.54
C GLY A 193 0.33 37.09 -58.07
N GLN A 194 0.30 38.18 -57.32
CA GLN A 194 1.21 39.29 -57.46
C GLN A 194 2.34 39.09 -56.46
N VAL A 195 3.46 38.59 -56.98
CA VAL A 195 4.77 38.70 -56.37
C VAL A 195 5.04 40.19 -56.13
N VAL A 196 4.71 40.71 -54.95
CA VAL A 196 5.07 42.07 -54.57
C VAL A 196 6.51 42.03 -54.08
N PHE A 197 7.44 42.25 -55.01
CA PHE A 197 8.81 42.65 -54.65
C PHE A 197 8.71 43.96 -53.84
N PRO A 198 9.33 44.05 -52.65
CA PRO A 198 9.29 45.26 -51.86
C PRO A 198 10.08 46.35 -52.59
N THR A 199 9.38 47.34 -53.15
CA THR A 199 10.05 48.54 -53.69
C THR A 199 10.54 49.37 -52.51
N VAL A 200 11.87 49.40 -52.35
CA VAL A 200 12.57 50.27 -51.40
C VAL A 200 12.13 51.73 -51.63
N PRO A 201 11.62 52.45 -50.62
CA PRO A 201 11.26 53.86 -50.79
C PRO A 201 12.53 54.69 -51.00
N THR A 202 12.69 55.30 -52.17
CA THR A 202 13.67 56.37 -52.38
C THR A 202 13.26 57.62 -51.60
N GLU A 203 13.96 57.87 -50.49
CA GLU A 203 13.89 59.14 -49.76
C GLU A 203 14.17 60.33 -50.69
N ARG A 204 13.36 61.39 -50.57
CA ARG A 204 13.61 62.68 -51.21
C ARG A 204 14.70 63.43 -50.45
N PRO A 205 15.71 64.02 -51.11
CA PRO A 205 16.45 65.12 -50.52
C PRO A 205 15.76 66.44 -50.87
N ARG A 206 15.36 67.14 -49.82
CA ARG A 206 14.90 68.53 -49.82
C ARG A 206 16.12 69.42 -50.13
N GLY A 207 16.18 70.03 -51.31
CA GLY A 207 17.21 71.02 -51.69
C GLY A 207 16.50 72.28 -52.20
N ARG A 208 16.34 73.27 -51.33
CA ARG A 208 17.13 74.52 -51.27
C ARG A 208 16.58 75.55 -52.26
N ASP A 209 15.81 76.47 -51.68
CA ASP A 209 15.48 77.77 -52.25
C ASP A 209 16.75 78.47 -52.73
N VAL A 210 16.77 78.87 -54.01
CA VAL A 210 17.74 79.83 -54.53
C VAL A 210 16.96 80.83 -55.37
N GLU A 211 16.75 81.97 -54.73
CA GLU A 211 16.69 83.34 -55.23
C GLU A 211 17.09 83.61 -56.69
N ASP A 212 16.37 84.59 -57.25
CA ASP A 212 16.86 85.73 -58.05
C ASP A 212 16.44 85.80 -59.53
N ARG A 213 15.78 86.94 -59.81
CA ARG A 213 15.51 87.66 -61.09
C ARG A 213 14.45 87.18 -62.07
#